data_AF-A0A2N0U0K5-F1
#
_entry.id   AF-A0A2N0U0K5-F1
#
_cell.length_a   1.000
_cell.length_b   1.000
_cell.length_c   1.000
_cell.angle_alpha   90.00
_cell.angle_beta   90.00
_cell.angle_gamma   90.00
#
_symmetry.space_group_name_H-M   'P 1'
#
loop_
_entity.id
_entity.type
_entity.pdbx_description
1 polymer ?
#
loop_
_entity_poly.entity_id
_entity_poly.type
_entity_poly.pdbx_seq_one_letter_code
_entity_poly.pdbx_strand_id
1 'polypeptide(L)' 'MEGLKEQFSNYYTPKRLLINALIMTAATIFFIYQRPEEPLLGIGFGTIAAIYFGFFVYKRLKSTS' A
#
# COMPACT_ATOMS: atom_id res chain seq x y z
N MET A 1 15.14 -18.06 6.90
CA MET A 1 14.76 -16.87 6.10
C MET A 1 13.77 -17.20 4.98
N GLU A 2 13.80 -18.39 4.38
CA GLU A 2 12.88 -18.77 3.29
C GLU A 2 11.39 -18.80 3.72
N GLY A 3 11.06 -19.42 4.87
CA GLY A 3 9.67 -19.49 5.35
C GLY A 3 9.03 -18.12 5.66
N LEU A 4 9.82 -17.13 6.09
CA LEU A 4 9.33 -15.77 6.37
C LEU A 4 8.98 -15.02 5.09
N LYS A 5 9.81 -15.19 4.05
CA LYS A 5 9.57 -14.63 2.72
C LYS A 5 8.32 -15.24 2.06
N GLU A 6 8.12 -16.54 2.25
CA GLU A 6 6.97 -17.27 1.73
C GLU A 6 5.67 -16.86 2.45
N GLN A 7 5.68 -16.78 3.78
CA GLN A 7 4.57 -16.23 4.57
C GLN A 7 4.22 -14.81 4.16
N PHE A 8 5.23 -13.94 3.97
CA PHE A 8 5.02 -12.57 3.51
C PHE A 8 4.39 -12.54 2.11
N SER A 9 4.89 -13.37 1.18
CA SER A 9 4.33 -13.44 -0.17
C SER A 9 2.88 -13.92 -0.16
N ASN A 10 2.54 -14.92 0.66
CA ASN A 10 1.20 -15.47 0.76
C ASN A 10 0.22 -14.50 1.43
N TYR A 11 0.70 -13.72 2.41
CA TYR A 11 -0.10 -12.70 3.06
C TYR A 11 -0.39 -11.51 2.14
N TYR A 12 0.62 -11.00 1.43
CA TYR A 12 0.50 -9.87 0.52
C TYR A 12 0.10 -10.31 -0.89
N THR A 13 -1.14 -10.80 -1.02
CA THR A 13 -1.74 -11.09 -2.32
C THR A 13 -2.02 -9.79 -3.11
N PRO A 14 -2.08 -9.83 -4.45
CA PRO A 14 -2.39 -8.64 -5.26
C PRO A 14 -3.67 -7.93 -4.80
N LYS A 15 -4.72 -8.70 -4.48
CA LYS A 15 -5.99 -8.14 -3.99
C LYS A 15 -5.81 -7.37 -2.68
N ARG A 16 -5.07 -7.94 -1.70
CA ARG A 16 -4.80 -7.28 -0.42
C ARG A 16 -3.94 -6.03 -0.58
N LEU A 17 -2.92 -6.09 -1.44
CA LEU A 17 -2.07 -4.95 -1.77
C LEU A 17 -2.89 -3.80 -2.36
N LEU A 18 -3.79 -4.09 -3.31
CA LEU A 18 -4.67 -3.07 -3.89
C LEU A 18 -5.64 -2.47 -2.86
N ILE A 19 -6.28 -3.30 -2.03
CA ILE A 19 -7.20 -2.81 -0.98
C ILE A 19 -6.45 -1.92 0.02
N ASN A 20 -5.27 -2.35 0.48
CA ASN A 20 -4.47 -1.55 1.40
C ASN A 20 -4.01 -0.23 0.77
N ALA A 21 -3.64 -0.24 -0.52
CA ALA A 21 -3.31 0.99 -1.23
C ALA A 21 -4.50 1.97 -1.24
N LEU A 22 -5.71 1.48 -1.56
CA LEU A 22 -6.91 2.32 -1.59
C LEU A 22 -7.26 2.90 -0.21
N ILE A 23 -7.16 2.10 0.85
CA ILE A 23 -7.41 2.57 2.23
C ILE A 23 -6.41 3.68 2.61
N MET A 24 -5.12 3.48 2.30
CA MET A 24 -4.09 4.46 2.62
C MET A 24 -4.23 5.73 1.78
N THR A 25 -4.65 5.62 0.52
CA THR A 25 -5.00 6.78 -0.32
C THR A 25 -6.18 7.55 0.26
N ALA A 26 -7.23 6.87 0.73
CA ALA A 26 -8.37 7.53 1.38
C ALA A 26 -7.95 8.25 2.66
N ALA A 27 -7.10 7.63 3.48
CA ALA A 27 -6.52 8.26 4.66
C ALA A 27 -5.68 9.50 4.29
N THR A 28 -4.87 9.41 3.24
CA THR A 28 -4.08 10.53 2.71
C THR A 28 -4.98 11.71 2.35
N ILE A 29 -6.04 11.47 1.58
CA ILE A 29 -7.01 12.49 1.18
C ILE A 29 -7.68 13.10 2.43
N PHE A 30 -8.10 12.27 3.38
CA PHE A 30 -8.69 12.75 4.63
C PHE A 30 -7.75 13.70 5.37
N PHE A 31 -6.48 13.33 5.58
CA PHE A 31 -5.55 14.19 6.30
C PHE A 31 -5.20 15.47 5.53
N ILE A 32 -5.07 15.41 4.20
CA ILE A 32 -4.79 16.60 3.39
C ILE A 32 -5.93 17.62 3.47
N TYR A 33 -7.19 17.18 3.41
CA TYR A 33 -8.34 18.09 3.30
C TYR A 33 -9.03 18.39 4.62
N GLN A 34 -9.08 17.43 5.55
CA GLN A 34 -9.82 17.56 6.80
C GLN A 34 -8.91 17.86 8.00
N ARG A 35 -7.60 17.58 7.90
CA ARG A 35 -6.61 17.83 8.96
C ARG A 35 -5.30 18.42 8.43
N PRO A 36 -5.35 19.57 7.73
CA PRO A 36 -4.15 20.20 7.17
C PRO A 36 -3.09 20.55 8.23
N GLU A 37 -3.46 20.62 9.51
CA GLU A 37 -2.56 20.81 10.66
C GLU A 37 -1.67 19.60 10.97
N GLU A 38 -1.99 18.40 10.44
CA GLU A 38 -1.22 17.16 10.61
C GLU A 38 -0.60 16.66 9.28
N PRO A 39 0.19 17.48 8.55
CA PRO A 39 0.61 17.17 7.17
C PRO A 39 1.52 15.94 7.08
N LEU A 40 2.30 15.66 8.13
CA LEU A 40 3.19 14.51 8.19
C LEU A 40 2.42 13.18 8.13
N LEU A 41 1.22 13.12 8.69
CA LEU A 41 0.39 11.91 8.62
C LEU A 41 -0.15 11.70 7.20
N GLY A 42 -0.60 12.78 6.54
CA GLY A 42 -1.00 12.72 5.14
C GLY A 42 0.13 12.20 4.24
N ILE A 43 1.34 12.75 4.38
CA ILE A 43 2.53 12.30 3.64
C ILE A 43 2.88 10.84 3.98
N GLY A 44 2.80 10.45 5.26
CA GLY A 44 3.07 9.10 5.71
C GLY A 44 2.12 8.08 5.09
N PHE A 45 0.80 8.32 5.16
CA PHE A 45 -0.20 7.47 4.52
C PHE A 45 -0.02 7.44 2.99
N GLY A 46 0.30 8.58 2.37
CA GLY A 46 0.53 8.66 0.93
C GLY A 46 1.72 7.83 0.48
N THR A 47 2.80 7.85 1.26
CA THR A 47 3.98 7.03 1.02
C THR A 47 3.66 5.53 1.14
N ILE A 48 2.92 5.14 2.18
CA ILE A 48 2.50 3.74 2.37
C ILE A 48 1.56 3.29 1.24
N ALA A 49 0.66 4.15 0.78
CA ALA A 49 -0.22 3.88 -0.35
C ALA A 49 0.59 3.60 -1.63
N ALA A 50 1.59 4.43 -1.93
CA ALA A 50 2.47 4.26 -3.07
C ALA A 50 3.25 2.93 -3.00
N ILE A 51 3.75 2.56 -1.82
CA ILE A 51 4.43 1.28 -1.60
C ILE A 51 3.49 0.11 -1.89
N TYR A 52 2.28 0.11 -1.31
CA TYR A 52 1.31 -0.97 -1.54
C TYR A 52 0.90 -1.09 -3.01
N PHE A 53 0.68 0.05 -3.68
CA PHE A 53 0.33 0.06 -5.08
C PHE A 53 1.49 -0.42 -5.97
N GLY A 54 2.72 0.01 -5.68
CA GLY A 54 3.92 -0.45 -6.39
C GLY A 54 4.09 -1.97 -6.30
N PHE A 55 3.93 -2.54 -5.10
CA PHE A 55 3.95 -4.00 -4.93
C PHE A 55 2.80 -4.71 -5.62
N PHE A 56 1.60 -4.12 -5.66
CA PHE A 56 0.48 -4.66 -6.43
C PHE A 56 0.84 -4.75 -7.92
N VAL A 57 1.35 -3.66 -8.50
CA VAL A 57 1.76 -3.62 -9.91
C VAL A 57 2.85 -4.65 -10.18
N TYR A 58 3.90 -4.70 -9.35
CA TYR A 58 4.97 -5.68 -9.47
C TYR A 58 4.45 -7.13 -9.46
N LYS A 59 3.61 -7.49 -8.48
CA LYS A 59 3.06 -8.85 -8.40
C LYS A 59 2.13 -9.17 -9.57
N ARG A 60 1.33 -8.20 -10.03
CA ARG A 60 0.42 -8.39 -11.16
C ARG A 60 1.19 -8.63 -12.45
N LEU A 61 2.24 -7.84 -12.71
CA LEU A 61 3.10 -8.00 -13.89
C LEU A 61 3.84 -9.34 -13.86
N LYS A 62 4.43 -9.72 -12.72
CA LYS A 62 5.11 -11.01 -12.55
C LYS A 62 4.18 -12.21 -12.75
N SER A 63 2.90 -12.10 -12.39
CA SER A 63 1.93 -13.19 -12.61
C SER A 63 1.52 -13.36 -14.07
N THR A 64 1.87 -12.42 -14.95
CA THR A 64 1.44 -12.40 -16.36
C THR A 64 2.60 -12.74 -17.31
N SER A 65 3.84 -12.87 -16.82
CA SER A 65 5.00 -13.36 -17.59
C SER A 65 5.31 -14.82 -17.26
#